data_AF-B5ESX8-F1
#
_entry.id   AF-B5ESX8-F1
#
_cell.length_a   1.000
_cell.length_b   1.000
_cell.length_c   1.000
_cell.angle_alpha   90.00
_cell.angle_beta   90.00
_cell.angle_gamma   90.00
#
_symmetry.space_group_name_H-M   'P 1'
#
loop_
_entity.id
_entity.type
_entity.pdbx_description
1 polymer ?
#
loop_
_entity_poly.entity_id
_entity_poly.type
_entity_poly.pdbx_seq_one_letter_code
_entity_poly.pdbx_strand_id
1 'polypeptide(L)'
;MLKRPSNLIILVSILLLPSAIWGMSFELSNLWWFENITGIPSILVTYYIGLSIVLAFLHYYAFSGLALLLSCIWFMLSPPSSYSNGQCVDPLTIVQYNLYYTNPNLTPFLDYLEKNEIDLVVLQETAPWHGDRFMELIDKYPYQFGGTPGLGYPSGQMIISKQPLNLKAQNTPAGHYMISGVWQSSKHRPVSLYTAHPPSPRSEQLWHERNALIGSLERLSDYSPYADTLIIGDFNLSANTRRFTDAYQDYHTAPLQSWPREIKGLPIPSFSRIAIDHLWIRNTESPSLFICKREVLSQFSGSDHSAVVTYLSERQYKTSNK
;
A
#
# COMPACT_ATOMS: atom_id res chain seq x y z
N MET A 1 -17.24 -37.76 -21.07
CA MET A 1 -16.76 -39.16 -21.12
C MET A 1 -15.23 -39.15 -21.17
N LEU A 2 -14.56 -39.18 -20.01
CA LEU A 2 -13.08 -39.22 -19.88
C LEU A 2 -12.59 -40.63 -20.24
N LYS A 3 -12.39 -40.92 -21.52
CA LYS A 3 -12.11 -42.30 -21.99
C LYS A 3 -10.69 -42.80 -21.73
N ARG A 4 -9.76 -41.97 -21.20
CA ARG A 4 -8.39 -42.41 -20.86
C ARG A 4 -7.92 -41.79 -19.54
N PRO A 5 -7.35 -42.59 -18.61
CA PRO A 5 -6.83 -42.08 -17.33
C PRO A 5 -5.76 -40.99 -17.51
N SER A 6 -5.02 -41.00 -18.63
CA SER A 6 -4.07 -39.96 -19.01
C SER A 6 -4.70 -38.56 -19.10
N ASN A 7 -5.93 -38.45 -19.59
CA ASN A 7 -6.60 -37.15 -19.79
C ASN A 7 -7.06 -36.55 -18.46
N LEU A 8 -7.39 -37.38 -17.48
CA LEU A 8 -7.76 -36.93 -16.15
C LEU A 8 -6.55 -36.33 -15.42
N ILE A 9 -5.40 -37.00 -15.49
CA ILE A 9 -4.15 -36.52 -14.89
C ILE A 9 -3.78 -35.14 -15.46
N ILE A 10 -3.83 -34.99 -16.78
CA ILE A 10 -3.52 -33.71 -17.44
C ILE A 10 -4.46 -32.60 -16.96
N LEU A 11 -5.77 -32.84 -16.92
CA LEU A 11 -6.75 -31.84 -16.48
C LEU A 11 -6.55 -31.43 -15.02
N VAL A 12 -6.29 -32.39 -14.13
CA VAL A 12 -6.01 -32.13 -12.72
C VAL A 12 -4.72 -31.32 -12.57
N SER A 13 -3.67 -31.66 -13.32
CA SER A 13 -2.42 -30.89 -13.32
C SER A 13 -2.64 -29.46 -13.78
N ILE A 14 -3.36 -29.22 -14.88
CA ILE A 14 -3.67 -27.87 -15.37
C ILE A 14 -4.42 -27.07 -14.31
N LEU A 15 -5.33 -27.68 -13.56
CA LEU A 15 -6.09 -27.00 -12.52
C LEU A 15 -5.28 -26.68 -11.26
N LEU A 16 -4.51 -27.65 -10.75
CA LEU A 16 -3.90 -27.54 -9.42
C LEU A 16 -2.48 -26.97 -9.45
N LEU A 17 -1.72 -27.27 -10.51
CA LEU A 17 -0.30 -26.90 -10.60
C LEU A 17 -0.06 -25.38 -10.53
N PRO A 18 -0.87 -24.50 -11.16
CA PRO A 18 -0.68 -23.05 -11.02
C PRO A 18 -0.82 -22.56 -9.58
N SER A 19 -1.85 -23.01 -8.87
CA SER A 19 -2.03 -22.67 -7.44
C SER A 19 -0.94 -23.29 -6.57
N ALA A 20 -0.50 -24.51 -6.85
CA ALA A 20 0.58 -25.17 -6.12
C ALA A 20 1.93 -24.45 -6.32
N ILE A 21 2.26 -24.08 -7.56
CA ILE A 21 3.45 -23.26 -7.86
C ILE A 21 3.36 -21.93 -7.13
N TRP A 22 2.19 -21.29 -7.12
CA TRP A 22 2.00 -20.05 -6.38
C TRP A 22 2.18 -20.23 -4.87
N GLY A 23 1.61 -21.29 -4.29
CA GLY A 23 1.79 -21.59 -2.87
C GLY A 23 3.26 -21.83 -2.51
N MET A 24 3.98 -22.64 -3.30
CA MET A 24 5.41 -22.86 -3.12
C MET A 24 6.23 -21.59 -3.33
N SER A 25 5.79 -20.72 -4.24
CA SER A 25 6.48 -19.48 -4.57
C SER A 25 6.45 -18.44 -3.48
N PHE A 26 5.41 -18.46 -2.65
CA PHE A 26 5.30 -17.59 -1.48
C PHE A 26 6.50 -17.79 -0.55
N GLU A 27 7.00 -19.02 -0.42
CA GLU A 27 8.19 -19.37 0.38
C GLU A 27 9.52 -19.04 -0.33
N LEU A 28 9.50 -18.79 -1.64
CA LEU A 28 10.68 -18.50 -2.46
C LEU A 28 10.86 -16.99 -2.74
N SER A 29 10.64 -16.17 -1.72
CA SER A 29 10.71 -14.70 -1.77
C SER A 29 12.10 -14.11 -2.01
N ASN A 30 13.11 -14.95 -2.31
CA ASN A 30 14.48 -14.55 -2.58
C ASN A 30 14.76 -14.27 -4.08
N LEU A 31 13.81 -14.58 -4.97
CA LEU A 31 13.93 -14.31 -6.42
C LEU A 31 13.10 -13.07 -6.80
N TRP A 32 13.76 -12.03 -7.30
CA TRP A 32 13.15 -10.71 -7.50
C TRP A 32 11.91 -10.72 -8.41
N TRP A 33 11.98 -11.37 -9.58
CA TRP A 33 10.88 -11.42 -10.55
C TRP A 33 9.72 -12.27 -10.03
N PHE A 34 10.04 -13.25 -9.18
CA PHE A 34 9.07 -14.17 -8.64
C PHE A 34 8.24 -13.50 -7.54
N GLU A 35 8.86 -12.73 -6.64
CA GLU A 35 8.15 -11.91 -5.65
C GLU A 35 7.17 -10.93 -6.34
N ASN A 36 7.58 -10.32 -7.46
CA ASN A 36 6.73 -9.41 -8.21
C ASN A 36 5.49 -10.10 -8.82
N ILE A 37 5.66 -11.29 -9.43
CA ILE A 37 4.54 -12.03 -10.01
C ILE A 37 3.58 -12.50 -8.92
N THR A 38 4.12 -13.09 -7.85
CA THR A 38 3.35 -13.64 -6.72
C THR A 38 2.65 -12.57 -5.89
N GLY A 39 3.06 -11.32 -6.04
CA GLY A 39 2.37 -10.16 -5.50
C GLY A 39 1.06 -9.81 -6.23
N ILE A 40 0.68 -10.48 -7.32
CA ILE A 40 -0.48 -10.11 -8.16
C ILE A 40 -1.51 -11.27 -8.25
N PRO A 41 -2.33 -11.52 -7.21
CA PRO A 41 -3.28 -12.65 -7.19
C PRO A 41 -4.23 -12.71 -8.40
N SER A 42 -4.50 -11.57 -9.02
CA SER A 42 -5.40 -11.45 -10.17
C SER A 42 -4.93 -12.20 -11.41
N ILE A 43 -3.62 -12.51 -11.53
CA ILE A 43 -3.10 -13.38 -12.59
C ILE A 43 -3.79 -14.75 -12.54
N LEU A 44 -3.95 -15.32 -11.33
CA LEU A 44 -4.61 -16.61 -11.15
C LEU A 44 -6.13 -16.51 -11.32
N VAL A 45 -6.75 -15.41 -10.89
CA VAL A 45 -8.16 -15.14 -11.17
C VAL A 45 -8.43 -15.17 -12.68
N THR A 46 -7.67 -14.40 -13.47
CA THR A 46 -7.83 -14.36 -14.93
C THR A 46 -7.54 -15.71 -15.58
N TYR A 47 -6.50 -16.41 -15.12
CA TYR A 47 -6.18 -17.76 -15.59
C TYR A 47 -7.36 -18.73 -15.40
N TYR A 48 -7.92 -18.78 -14.19
CA TYR A 48 -9.00 -19.72 -13.85
C TYR A 48 -10.33 -19.36 -14.51
N ILE A 49 -10.63 -18.07 -14.72
CA ILE A 49 -11.79 -17.64 -15.53
C ILE A 49 -11.62 -18.11 -16.98
N GLY A 50 -10.47 -17.84 -17.60
CA GLY A 50 -10.19 -18.26 -18.97
C GLY A 50 -10.26 -19.78 -19.13
N LEU A 51 -9.65 -20.51 -18.19
CA LEU A 51 -9.70 -21.98 -18.15
C LEU A 51 -11.14 -22.48 -18.00
N SER A 52 -11.96 -21.86 -17.14
CA SER A 52 -13.37 -22.23 -16.97
C SER A 52 -14.15 -22.10 -18.28
N ILE A 53 -13.96 -21.00 -19.00
CA ILE A 53 -14.62 -20.76 -20.31
C ILE A 53 -14.20 -21.82 -21.33
N VAL A 54 -12.90 -22.10 -21.44
CA VAL A 54 -12.38 -23.13 -22.37
C VAL A 54 -12.94 -24.52 -22.01
N LEU A 55 -12.94 -24.88 -20.73
CA LEU A 55 -13.47 -26.18 -20.28
C LEU A 55 -14.97 -26.30 -20.52
N ALA A 56 -15.74 -25.22 -20.32
CA ALA A 56 -17.16 -25.19 -20.64
C ALA A 56 -17.43 -25.39 -22.13
N PHE A 57 -16.67 -24.72 -23.00
CA PHE A 57 -16.75 -24.87 -24.46
C PHE A 57 -16.40 -26.31 -24.90
N LEU A 58 -15.46 -26.95 -24.21
CA LEU A 58 -15.09 -28.35 -24.43
C LEU A 58 -15.99 -29.36 -23.70
N HIS A 59 -17.10 -28.91 -23.10
CA HIS A 59 -18.09 -29.73 -22.39
C HIS A 59 -17.56 -30.45 -21.13
N TYR A 60 -16.48 -29.95 -20.52
CA TYR A 60 -15.94 -30.40 -19.23
C TYR A 60 -16.52 -29.61 -18.05
N TYR A 61 -17.86 -29.61 -17.91
CA TYR A 61 -18.57 -28.74 -16.96
C TYR A 61 -18.14 -28.87 -15.49
N ALA A 62 -17.85 -30.08 -15.02
CA ALA A 62 -17.38 -30.28 -13.65
C ALA A 62 -16.04 -29.57 -13.37
N PHE A 63 -15.10 -29.65 -14.32
CA PHE A 63 -13.80 -28.97 -14.21
C PHE A 63 -13.92 -27.47 -14.43
N SER A 64 -14.85 -27.02 -15.29
CA SER A 64 -15.19 -25.61 -15.43
C SER A 64 -15.72 -25.02 -14.12
N GLY A 65 -16.64 -25.73 -13.44
CA GLY A 65 -17.12 -25.34 -12.11
C GLY A 65 -16.01 -25.28 -11.06
N LEU A 66 -15.09 -26.24 -11.07
CA LEU A 66 -13.93 -26.23 -10.17
C LEU A 66 -12.97 -25.07 -10.48
N ALA A 67 -12.70 -24.77 -11.76
CA ALA A 67 -11.89 -23.62 -12.14
C ALA A 67 -12.53 -22.31 -11.65
N LEU A 68 -13.86 -22.16 -11.80
CA LEU A 68 -14.57 -20.99 -11.29
C LEU A 68 -14.48 -20.88 -9.76
N LEU A 69 -14.59 -21.99 -9.03
CA LEU A 69 -14.39 -22.00 -7.58
C LEU A 69 -12.98 -21.54 -7.20
N LEU A 70 -11.94 -22.03 -7.88
CA LEU A 70 -10.55 -21.60 -7.66
C LEU A 70 -10.39 -20.10 -7.95
N SER A 71 -11.02 -19.58 -9.02
CA SER A 71 -11.05 -18.15 -9.29
C SER A 71 -11.65 -17.34 -8.13
N CYS A 72 -12.73 -17.81 -7.52
CA CYS A 72 -13.33 -17.15 -6.36
C CYS A 72 -12.40 -17.18 -5.15
N ILE A 73 -11.71 -18.28 -4.90
CA ILE A 73 -10.72 -18.39 -3.81
C ILE A 73 -9.60 -17.37 -4.02
N TRP A 74 -9.02 -17.28 -5.23
CA TRP A 74 -7.97 -16.32 -5.54
C TRP A 74 -8.44 -14.87 -5.48
N PHE A 75 -9.69 -14.61 -5.87
CA PHE A 75 -10.30 -13.28 -5.74
C PHE A 75 -10.38 -12.81 -4.29
N MET A 76 -10.63 -13.71 -3.33
CA MET A 76 -10.64 -13.37 -1.90
C MET A 76 -9.26 -12.97 -1.35
N LEU A 77 -8.18 -13.27 -2.08
CA LEU A 77 -6.83 -12.84 -1.72
C LEU A 77 -6.49 -11.46 -2.29
N SER A 78 -7.28 -10.91 -3.22
CA SER A 78 -7.08 -9.54 -3.70
C SER A 78 -7.33 -8.53 -2.58
N PRO A 79 -6.50 -7.50 -2.42
CA PRO A 79 -6.72 -6.46 -1.42
C PRO A 79 -8.05 -5.75 -1.63
N PRO A 80 -8.78 -5.37 -0.57
CA PRO A 80 -10.05 -4.66 -0.71
C PRO A 80 -9.86 -3.18 -1.11
N SER A 81 -10.93 -2.51 -1.53
CA SER A 81 -10.96 -1.03 -1.73
C SER A 81 -11.15 -0.24 -0.45
N SER A 82 -11.65 -0.89 0.60
CA SER A 82 -11.93 -0.25 1.88
C SER A 82 -11.78 -1.25 3.01
N TYR A 83 -11.52 -0.70 4.19
CA TYR A 83 -11.39 -1.42 5.44
C TYR A 83 -12.11 -0.63 6.53
N SER A 84 -12.81 -1.32 7.43
CA SER A 84 -13.42 -0.72 8.60
C SER A 84 -13.41 -1.71 9.77
N ASN A 85 -13.02 -1.23 10.94
CA ASN A 85 -12.90 -2.03 12.16
C ASN A 85 -13.52 -1.32 13.38
N GLY A 86 -14.80 -0.95 13.25
CA GLY A 86 -15.57 -0.32 14.31
C GLY A 86 -15.78 1.18 14.10
N GLN A 87 -16.20 1.86 15.17
CA GLN A 87 -16.49 3.29 15.12
C GLN A 87 -15.21 4.12 15.15
N CYS A 88 -15.12 5.10 14.25
CA CYS A 88 -14.10 6.14 14.27
C CYS A 88 -14.62 7.33 15.08
N VAL A 89 -14.22 7.43 16.34
CA VAL A 89 -14.56 8.58 17.19
C VAL A 89 -13.41 9.57 17.10
N ASP A 90 -13.70 10.80 16.66
CA ASP A 90 -12.74 11.90 16.51
C ASP A 90 -11.40 11.46 15.88
N PRO A 91 -11.41 10.87 14.67
CA PRO A 91 -10.22 10.24 14.12
C PRO A 91 -9.20 11.25 13.61
N LEU A 92 -7.92 10.96 13.82
CA LEU A 92 -6.84 11.53 13.02
C LEU A 92 -6.99 11.02 11.58
N THR A 93 -6.98 11.93 10.62
CA THR A 93 -7.18 11.62 9.21
C THR A 93 -5.89 11.85 8.44
N ILE A 94 -5.38 10.78 7.81
CA ILE A 94 -4.10 10.77 7.11
C ILE A 94 -4.34 10.38 5.65
N VAL A 95 -3.80 11.15 4.72
CA VAL A 95 -3.86 10.84 3.28
C VAL A 95 -2.47 10.47 2.78
N GLN A 96 -2.38 9.37 2.04
CA GLN A 96 -1.20 8.98 1.27
C GLN A 96 -1.52 9.01 -0.22
N TYR A 97 -0.61 9.55 -1.04
CA TYR A 97 -0.78 9.53 -2.48
C TYR A 97 0.56 9.61 -3.24
N ASN A 98 0.87 8.58 -4.04
CA ASN A 98 1.84 8.70 -5.12
C ASN A 98 1.23 9.55 -6.24
N LEU A 99 1.79 10.75 -6.44
CA LEU A 99 1.23 11.76 -7.34
C LEU A 99 1.44 11.44 -8.81
N TYR A 100 2.38 10.57 -9.16
CA TYR A 100 2.99 10.44 -10.48
C TYR A 100 3.66 11.73 -10.96
N TYR A 101 4.97 11.71 -11.21
CA TYR A 101 5.78 12.94 -11.47
C TYR A 101 5.22 13.88 -12.54
N THR A 102 4.52 13.32 -13.53
CA THR A 102 3.97 14.05 -14.69
C THR A 102 2.44 14.18 -14.67
N ASN A 103 1.80 14.02 -13.50
CA ASN A 103 0.36 14.18 -13.38
C ASN A 103 -0.09 15.55 -13.89
N PRO A 104 -0.94 15.67 -14.91
CA PRO A 104 -1.22 16.99 -15.51
C PRO A 104 -2.13 17.87 -14.67
N ASN A 105 -2.81 17.35 -13.63
CA ASN A 105 -3.85 18.09 -12.92
C ASN A 105 -4.00 17.65 -11.45
N LEU A 106 -3.48 18.47 -10.53
CA LEU A 106 -3.65 18.26 -9.08
C LEU A 106 -4.91 18.90 -8.50
N THR A 107 -5.64 19.76 -9.24
CA THR A 107 -6.74 20.57 -8.70
C THR A 107 -7.79 19.74 -7.95
N PRO A 108 -8.30 18.60 -8.48
CA PRO A 108 -9.27 17.79 -7.75
C PRO A 108 -8.76 17.27 -6.40
N PHE A 109 -7.45 16.99 -6.30
CA PHE A 109 -6.82 16.53 -5.06
C PHE A 109 -6.66 17.68 -4.06
N LEU A 110 -6.20 18.85 -4.51
CA LEU A 110 -6.07 20.04 -3.67
C LEU A 110 -7.44 20.49 -3.13
N ASP A 111 -8.47 20.51 -3.97
CA ASP A 111 -9.85 20.80 -3.58
C ASP A 111 -10.35 19.81 -2.50
N TYR A 112 -9.97 18.54 -2.61
CA TYR A 112 -10.30 17.53 -1.61
C TYR A 112 -9.61 17.84 -0.27
N LEU A 113 -8.32 18.18 -0.28
CA LEU A 113 -7.59 18.56 0.94
C LEU A 113 -8.13 19.85 1.58
N GLU A 114 -8.62 20.79 0.77
CA GLU A 114 -9.20 22.05 1.23
C GLU A 114 -10.57 21.84 1.90
N LYS A 115 -11.40 20.95 1.33
CA LYS A 115 -12.76 20.69 1.83
C LYS A 115 -12.83 19.69 2.99
N ASN A 116 -11.81 18.85 3.16
CA ASN A 116 -11.79 17.80 4.18
C ASN A 116 -10.80 18.13 5.29
N GLU A 117 -11.11 17.67 6.50
CA GLU A 117 -10.22 17.81 7.65
C GLU A 117 -9.17 16.70 7.63
N ILE A 118 -8.06 16.94 6.93
CA ILE A 118 -6.91 16.02 6.88
C ILE A 118 -5.81 16.57 7.79
N ASP A 119 -5.22 15.73 8.63
CA ASP A 119 -4.20 16.14 9.61
C ASP A 119 -2.77 15.99 9.06
N LEU A 120 -2.55 14.96 8.24
CA LEU A 120 -1.26 14.64 7.64
C LEU A 120 -1.46 14.16 6.20
N VAL A 121 -0.66 14.68 5.28
CA VAL A 121 -0.61 14.23 3.89
C VAL A 121 0.82 13.80 3.58
N VAL A 122 0.98 12.57 3.08
CA VAL A 122 2.28 12.01 2.68
C VAL A 122 2.23 11.69 1.19
N LEU A 123 3.15 12.29 0.45
CA LEU A 123 3.17 12.28 -1.01
C LEU A 123 4.43 11.61 -1.53
N GLN A 124 4.28 10.83 -2.60
CA GLN A 124 5.37 10.23 -3.38
C GLN A 124 5.32 10.73 -4.82
N GLU A 125 6.41 10.56 -5.56
CA GLU A 125 6.61 11.10 -6.91
C GLU A 125 6.27 12.59 -7.04
N THR A 126 6.64 13.36 -6.03
CA THR A 126 6.48 14.81 -5.98
C THR A 126 7.57 15.47 -6.82
N ALA A 127 7.15 16.26 -7.81
CA ALA A 127 8.01 17.11 -8.63
C ALA A 127 7.98 18.56 -8.12
N PRO A 128 8.95 19.42 -8.49
CA PRO A 128 8.96 20.83 -8.06
C PRO A 128 7.65 21.57 -8.28
N TRP A 129 7.06 21.43 -9.46
CA TRP A 129 5.79 22.08 -9.79
C TRP A 129 4.61 21.57 -8.95
N HIS A 130 4.65 20.31 -8.45
CA HIS A 130 3.66 19.83 -7.48
C HIS A 130 3.75 20.65 -6.19
N GLY A 131 4.95 20.83 -5.64
CA GLY A 131 5.11 21.60 -4.41
C GLY A 131 4.71 23.07 -4.56
N ASP A 132 4.97 23.69 -5.71
CA ASP A 132 4.46 25.04 -6.00
C ASP A 132 2.92 25.12 -5.86
N ARG A 133 2.21 24.06 -6.29
CA ARG A 133 0.76 23.95 -6.13
C ARG A 133 0.34 23.71 -4.67
N PHE A 134 1.11 22.94 -3.89
CA PHE A 134 0.83 22.73 -2.46
C PHE A 134 1.10 23.97 -1.60
N MET A 135 1.87 24.95 -2.08
CA MET A 135 2.02 26.25 -1.41
C MET A 135 0.70 27.03 -1.34
N GLU A 136 -0.27 26.75 -2.22
CA GLU A 136 -1.62 27.33 -2.16
C GLU A 136 -2.38 26.91 -0.90
N LEU A 137 -1.98 25.80 -0.27
CA LEU A 137 -2.58 25.27 0.95
C LEU A 137 -1.77 25.62 2.21
N ILE A 138 -0.81 26.55 2.14
CA ILE A 138 0.10 26.85 3.27
C ILE A 138 -0.64 27.33 4.52
N ASP A 139 -1.73 28.08 4.36
CA ASP A 139 -2.53 28.58 5.50
C ASP A 139 -3.22 27.42 6.24
N LYS A 140 -3.57 26.34 5.52
CA LYS A 140 -4.20 25.15 6.08
C LYS A 140 -3.18 24.11 6.55
N TYR A 141 -2.06 23.96 5.83
CA TYR A 141 -0.97 23.03 6.13
C TYR A 141 0.37 23.79 6.26
N PRO A 142 0.57 24.52 7.36
CA PRO A 142 1.73 25.40 7.53
C PRO A 142 3.05 24.64 7.74
N TYR A 143 2.99 23.35 8.06
CA TYR A 143 4.17 22.53 8.29
C TYR A 143 4.41 21.63 7.10
N GLN A 144 5.54 21.84 6.42
CA GLN A 144 5.90 21.11 5.20
C GLN A 144 7.33 20.58 5.30
N PHE A 145 7.55 19.42 4.70
CA PHE A 145 8.87 18.81 4.55
C PHE A 145 9.03 18.30 3.12
N GLY A 146 10.15 18.65 2.48
CA GLY A 146 10.34 18.51 1.03
C GLY A 146 9.96 19.81 0.30
N GLY A 147 10.63 20.08 -0.83
CA GLY A 147 10.47 21.30 -1.63
C GLY A 147 11.32 22.50 -1.20
N THR A 148 12.08 22.41 -0.10
CA THR A 148 12.93 23.53 0.36
C THR A 148 14.28 23.60 -0.37
N PRO A 149 14.85 24.81 -0.55
CA PRO A 149 16.18 24.97 -1.13
C PRO A 149 17.23 24.13 -0.38
N GLY A 150 18.03 23.36 -1.12
CA GLY A 150 19.07 22.47 -0.59
C GLY A 150 18.60 21.07 -0.22
N LEU A 151 17.32 20.88 0.15
CA LEU A 151 16.74 19.56 0.40
C LEU A 151 16.09 18.97 -0.86
N GLY A 152 15.42 19.80 -1.65
CA GLY A 152 14.60 19.34 -2.78
C GLY A 152 13.49 18.40 -2.29
N TYR A 153 13.20 17.34 -3.05
CA TYR A 153 12.23 16.29 -2.70
C TYR A 153 12.97 14.97 -2.48
N PRO A 154 13.31 14.59 -1.24
CA PRO A 154 14.08 13.38 -0.96
C PRO A 154 13.40 12.11 -1.51
N SER A 155 13.96 11.52 -2.56
CA SER A 155 13.33 10.43 -3.32
C SER A 155 11.89 10.75 -3.80
N GLY A 156 11.64 12.00 -4.18
CA GLY A 156 10.33 12.46 -4.65
C GLY A 156 9.26 12.51 -3.54
N GLN A 157 9.65 12.59 -2.27
CA GLN A 157 8.71 12.65 -1.17
C GLN A 157 8.42 14.08 -0.72
N MET A 158 7.18 14.33 -0.32
CA MET A 158 6.74 15.55 0.37
C MET A 158 5.76 15.18 1.48
N ILE A 159 5.88 15.82 2.63
CA ILE A 159 4.95 15.69 3.74
C ILE A 159 4.41 17.06 4.07
N ILE A 160 3.08 17.21 4.20
CA ILE A 160 2.44 18.42 4.70
C ILE A 160 1.49 18.08 5.85
N SER A 161 1.39 18.97 6.83
CA SER A 161 0.57 18.76 8.01
C SER A 161 -0.01 20.06 8.56
N LYS A 162 -1.17 19.93 9.21
CA LYS A 162 -1.75 20.97 10.07
C LYS A 162 -0.93 21.21 11.33
N GLN A 163 -0.15 20.21 11.76
CA GLN A 163 0.60 20.22 13.01
C GLN A 163 2.12 20.12 12.80
N PRO A 164 2.94 20.53 13.80
CA PRO A 164 4.39 20.55 13.67
C PRO A 164 5.01 19.24 13.18
N LEU A 165 5.97 19.40 12.26
CA LEU A 165 6.84 18.36 11.74
C LEU A 165 8.28 18.66 12.13
N ASN A 166 8.97 17.71 12.75
CA ASN A 166 10.41 17.76 12.97
C ASN A 166 11.03 16.52 12.33
N LEU A 167 11.30 16.61 11.03
CA LEU A 167 11.73 15.51 10.19
C LEU A 167 13.14 15.73 9.64
N LYS A 168 13.82 14.64 9.34
CA LYS A 168 15.10 14.61 8.64
C LYS A 168 15.06 13.59 7.52
N ALA A 169 15.70 13.93 6.40
CA ALA A 169 15.95 12.99 5.31
C ALA A 169 17.33 12.38 5.51
N GLN A 170 17.42 11.06 5.37
CA GLN A 170 18.65 10.31 5.50
C GLN A 170 18.82 9.44 4.26
N ASN A 171 19.99 9.49 3.64
CA ASN A 171 20.30 8.63 2.51
C ASN A 171 20.66 7.23 3.02
N THR A 172 20.18 6.21 2.31
CA THR A 172 20.60 4.83 2.49
C THR A 172 21.90 4.56 1.72
N PRO A 173 22.65 3.49 2.05
CA PRO A 173 23.80 3.09 1.24
C PRO A 173 23.48 2.86 -0.24
N ALA A 174 22.21 2.58 -0.56
CA ALA A 174 21.70 2.38 -1.91
C ALA A 174 21.34 3.69 -2.66
N GLY A 175 21.52 4.87 -2.06
CA GLY A 175 21.27 6.15 -2.73
C GLY A 175 19.81 6.64 -2.65
N HIS A 176 18.95 5.98 -1.88
CA HIS A 176 17.55 6.35 -1.68
C HIS A 176 17.34 6.99 -0.31
N TYR A 177 16.40 7.94 -0.23
CA TYR A 177 16.09 8.64 1.01
C TYR A 177 14.96 7.96 1.80
N MET A 178 15.20 7.83 3.10
CA MET A 178 14.15 7.67 4.11
C MET A 178 13.95 8.99 4.85
N ILE A 179 12.71 9.32 5.19
CA ILE A 179 12.39 10.47 6.03
C ILE A 179 11.96 9.94 7.39
N SER A 180 12.48 10.54 8.45
CA SER A 180 12.24 10.09 9.82
C SER A 180 12.19 11.27 10.77
N GLY A 181 11.37 11.18 11.80
CA GLY A 181 11.35 12.18 12.87
C GLY A 181 10.03 12.16 13.62
N VAL A 182 9.56 13.34 13.99
CA VAL A 182 8.39 13.51 14.85
C VAL A 182 7.31 14.28 14.13
N TRP A 183 6.10 13.73 14.15
CA TRP A 183 4.88 14.45 13.81
C TRP A 183 4.06 14.65 15.09
N GLN A 184 3.71 15.90 15.38
CA GLN A 184 2.95 16.25 16.58
C GLN A 184 1.44 16.12 16.30
N SER A 185 0.87 14.91 16.28
CA SER A 185 -0.53 14.70 15.85
C SER A 185 -1.56 15.47 16.68
N SER A 186 -1.24 15.80 17.93
CA SER A 186 -1.93 16.79 18.76
C SER A 186 -0.95 17.41 19.75
N LYS A 187 -1.35 18.44 20.51
CA LYS A 187 -0.50 19.13 21.51
C LYS A 187 0.25 18.19 22.47
N HIS A 188 -0.31 17.01 22.75
CA HIS A 188 0.23 16.06 23.74
C HIS A 188 0.51 14.67 23.19
N ARG A 189 0.41 14.46 21.87
CA ARG A 189 0.62 13.15 21.23
C ARG A 189 1.67 13.25 20.12
N PRO A 190 2.96 13.12 20.45
CA PRO A 190 4.01 12.98 19.44
C PRO A 190 3.97 11.57 18.85
N VAL A 191 4.10 11.50 17.52
CA VAL A 191 4.16 10.25 16.75
C VAL A 191 5.52 10.19 16.06
N SER A 192 6.24 9.09 16.25
CA SER A 192 7.42 8.82 15.42
C SER A 192 6.97 8.52 14.00
N LEU A 193 7.31 9.41 13.07
CA LEU A 193 6.92 9.30 11.67
C LEU A 193 8.11 8.84 10.83
N TYR A 194 7.89 7.76 10.08
CA TYR A 194 8.82 7.21 9.12
C TYR A 194 8.15 7.15 7.75
N THR A 195 8.77 7.74 6.74
CA THR A 195 8.28 7.65 5.36
C THR A 195 9.38 7.17 4.44
N ALA A 196 8.96 6.41 3.42
CA ALA A 196 9.86 5.94 2.39
C ALA A 196 9.14 5.84 1.05
N HIS A 197 9.93 5.95 -0.01
CA HIS A 197 9.54 5.61 -1.36
C HIS A 197 10.71 4.86 -2.01
N PRO A 198 10.92 3.57 -1.64
CA PRO A 198 11.93 2.74 -2.27
C PRO A 198 11.66 2.56 -3.77
N PRO A 199 12.69 2.21 -4.56
CA PRO A 199 12.54 2.06 -6.00
C PRO A 199 11.59 0.90 -6.36
N SER A 200 10.87 1.06 -7.47
CA SER A 200 10.11 -0.04 -8.06
C SER A 200 11.04 -1.18 -8.48
N PRO A 201 10.75 -2.44 -8.11
CA PRO A 201 11.63 -3.61 -8.30
C PRO A 201 11.63 -4.12 -9.76
N ARG A 202 11.93 -3.25 -10.72
CA ARG A 202 11.93 -3.54 -12.16
C ARG A 202 13.18 -4.30 -12.64
N SER A 203 14.19 -4.39 -11.77
CA SER A 203 15.39 -5.18 -11.94
C SER A 203 15.78 -5.80 -10.59
N GLU A 204 16.65 -6.80 -10.62
CA GLU A 204 17.21 -7.43 -9.42
C GLU A 204 17.91 -6.42 -8.51
N GLN A 205 18.69 -5.50 -9.09
CA GLN A 205 19.34 -4.44 -8.33
C GLN A 205 18.33 -3.57 -7.58
N LEU A 206 17.31 -3.04 -8.28
CA LEU A 206 16.28 -2.20 -7.65
C LEU A 206 15.48 -2.96 -6.60
N TRP A 207 15.27 -4.26 -6.80
CA TRP A 207 14.67 -5.14 -5.80
C TRP A 207 15.53 -5.24 -4.53
N HIS A 208 16.84 -5.45 -4.67
CA HIS A 208 17.76 -5.44 -3.52
C HIS A 208 17.79 -4.09 -2.81
N GLU A 209 17.84 -2.97 -3.55
CA GLU A 209 17.84 -1.62 -2.98
C GLU A 209 16.54 -1.34 -2.21
N ARG A 210 15.38 -1.70 -2.77
CA ARG A 210 14.08 -1.61 -2.10
C ARG A 210 14.06 -2.40 -0.80
N ASN A 211 14.52 -3.65 -0.82
CA ASN A 211 14.55 -4.50 0.37
C ASN A 211 15.54 -3.99 1.42
N ALA A 212 16.70 -3.48 1.00
CA ALA A 212 17.68 -2.89 1.91
C ALA A 212 17.14 -1.63 2.60
N LEU A 213 16.37 -0.81 1.88
CA LEU A 213 15.68 0.35 2.45
C LEU A 213 14.64 -0.10 3.47
N ILE A 214 13.76 -1.03 3.12
CA ILE A 214 12.73 -1.58 4.03
C ILE A 214 13.37 -2.10 5.31
N GLY A 215 14.40 -2.95 5.20
CA GLY A 215 15.09 -3.49 6.38
C GLY A 215 15.85 -2.43 7.19
N SER A 216 16.28 -1.32 6.57
CA SER A 216 16.88 -0.20 7.30
C SER A 216 15.83 0.59 8.08
N LEU A 217 14.63 0.74 7.50
CA LEU A 217 13.51 1.42 8.15
C LEU A 217 12.96 0.61 9.31
N GLU A 218 12.84 -0.72 9.16
CA GLU A 218 12.51 -1.66 10.25
C GLU A 218 13.43 -1.46 11.45
N ARG A 219 14.75 -1.59 11.24
CA ARG A 219 15.74 -1.38 12.30
C ARG A 219 15.66 0.01 12.92
N LEU A 220 15.42 1.05 12.11
CA LEU A 220 15.32 2.41 12.62
C LEU A 220 14.04 2.61 13.48
N SER A 221 12.94 1.95 13.10
CA SER A 221 11.66 2.04 13.79
C SER A 221 11.66 1.34 15.15
N ASP A 222 12.54 0.36 15.37
CA ASP A 222 12.74 -0.28 16.68
C ASP A 222 13.31 0.66 17.74
N TYR A 223 14.01 1.72 17.31
CA TYR A 223 14.54 2.76 18.20
C TYR A 223 13.63 4.01 18.25
N SER A 224 12.35 3.84 17.92
CA SER A 224 11.37 4.91 17.98
C SER A 224 11.31 5.53 19.39
N PRO A 225 11.47 6.86 19.52
CA PRO A 225 11.48 7.53 20.84
C PRO A 225 10.09 7.72 21.45
N TYR A 226 9.01 7.46 20.71
CA TYR A 226 7.64 7.69 21.15
C TYR A 226 6.80 6.42 21.07
N ALA A 227 5.75 6.39 21.90
CA ALA A 227 4.86 5.25 22.00
C ALA A 227 4.13 4.93 20.70
N ASP A 228 3.67 5.97 19.99
CA ASP A 228 3.01 5.86 18.70
C ASP A 228 4.06 5.94 17.58
N THR A 229 4.14 4.89 16.77
CA THR A 229 5.04 4.82 15.61
C THR A 229 4.24 4.59 14.34
N LEU A 230 4.40 5.47 13.37
CA LEU A 230 3.74 5.43 12.07
C LEU A 230 4.77 5.26 10.96
N ILE A 231 4.57 4.26 10.11
CA ILE A 231 5.37 4.00 8.91
C ILE A 231 4.44 4.07 7.71
N ILE A 232 4.73 4.94 6.75
CA ILE A 232 3.81 5.25 5.65
C ILE A 232 4.55 5.56 4.35
N GLY A 233 4.06 5.03 3.23
CA GLY A 233 4.69 5.26 1.93
C GLY A 233 4.30 4.27 0.84
N ASP A 234 4.70 4.56 -0.39
CA ASP A 234 4.67 3.59 -1.48
C ASP A 234 5.92 2.73 -1.38
N PHE A 235 5.76 1.50 -0.91
CA PHE A 235 6.88 0.60 -0.64
C PHE A 235 7.25 -0.26 -1.85
N ASN A 236 6.51 -0.16 -2.96
CA ASN A 236 6.71 -1.03 -4.12
C ASN A 236 6.79 -2.54 -3.75
N LEU A 237 6.08 -2.92 -2.69
CA LEU A 237 6.05 -4.27 -2.10
C LEU A 237 4.58 -4.69 -1.99
N SER A 238 4.16 -5.71 -2.72
CA SER A 238 2.75 -6.16 -2.64
C SER A 238 2.43 -6.76 -1.27
N ALA A 239 1.25 -6.43 -0.74
CA ALA A 239 0.69 -7.03 0.47
C ALA A 239 0.51 -8.55 0.42
N ASN A 240 0.50 -9.13 -0.78
CA ASN A 240 0.33 -10.58 -0.98
C ASN A 240 1.65 -11.37 -1.00
N THR A 241 2.75 -10.74 -0.60
CA THR A 241 4.07 -11.38 -0.57
C THR A 241 4.48 -11.77 0.85
N ARG A 242 5.31 -12.81 0.97
CA ARG A 242 5.87 -13.24 2.25
C ARG A 242 6.64 -12.12 2.96
N ARG A 243 7.41 -11.33 2.18
CA ARG A 243 8.17 -10.21 2.71
C ARG A 243 7.29 -9.15 3.35
N PHE A 244 6.09 -8.90 2.83
CA PHE A 244 5.13 -8.01 3.49
C PHE A 244 4.64 -8.60 4.82
N THR A 245 4.35 -9.90 4.87
CA THR A 245 3.94 -10.58 6.12
C THR A 245 5.03 -10.57 7.18
N ASP A 246 6.30 -10.70 6.77
CA ASP A 246 7.44 -10.67 7.68
C ASP A 246 7.86 -9.24 8.05
N ALA A 247 7.49 -8.23 7.25
CA ALA A 247 7.80 -6.85 7.53
C ALA A 247 6.90 -6.28 8.62
N TYR A 248 7.52 -5.62 9.61
CA TYR A 248 6.81 -4.92 10.68
C TYR A 248 5.76 -5.79 11.41
N GLN A 249 6.09 -7.03 11.76
CA GLN A 249 5.13 -8.00 12.34
C GLN A 249 4.35 -7.49 13.57
N ASP A 250 4.96 -6.64 14.40
CA ASP A 250 4.31 -6.06 15.59
C ASP A 250 3.46 -4.82 15.28
N TYR A 251 3.33 -4.45 14.00
CA TYR A 251 2.56 -3.30 13.56
C TYR A 251 1.21 -3.74 13.01
N HIS A 252 0.19 -2.95 13.31
CA HIS A 252 -1.12 -3.09 12.70
C HIS A 252 -1.13 -2.41 11.32
N THR A 253 -1.67 -3.12 10.32
CA THR A 253 -1.86 -2.60 8.96
C THR A 253 -3.16 -3.14 8.37
N ALA A 254 -3.65 -2.49 7.30
CA ALA A 254 -4.85 -2.89 6.58
C ALA A 254 -4.69 -2.56 5.09
N PRO A 255 -3.97 -3.37 4.30
CA PRO A 255 -3.60 -3.05 2.92
C PRO A 255 -4.82 -2.84 2.02
N LEU A 256 -4.77 -1.84 1.15
CA LEU A 256 -5.84 -1.52 0.19
C LEU A 256 -5.30 -1.48 -1.24
N GLN A 257 -6.15 -1.82 -2.20
CA GLN A 257 -5.78 -1.86 -3.61
C GLN A 257 -5.55 -0.45 -4.20
N SER A 258 -4.29 -0.03 -4.27
CA SER A 258 -3.90 1.33 -4.66
C SER A 258 -3.33 1.41 -6.07
N TRP A 259 -2.79 0.32 -6.63
CA TRP A 259 -2.08 0.33 -7.92
C TRP A 259 -2.25 -0.99 -8.69
N PRO A 260 -2.23 -1.02 -10.02
CA PRO A 260 -2.30 0.13 -10.93
C PRO A 260 -3.75 0.53 -11.18
N ARG A 261 -4.01 1.83 -11.29
CA ARG A 261 -5.30 2.35 -11.75
C ARG A 261 -5.49 2.23 -13.24
N GLU A 262 -4.40 2.42 -13.98
CA GLU A 262 -4.36 2.37 -15.42
C GLU A 262 -3.00 1.88 -15.90
N ILE A 263 -2.97 1.29 -17.10
CA ILE A 263 -1.74 0.92 -17.80
C ILE A 263 -1.84 1.51 -19.20
N LYS A 264 -0.94 2.45 -19.53
CA LYS A 264 -0.95 3.16 -20.82
C LYS A 264 -2.31 3.82 -21.13
N GLY A 265 -2.94 4.41 -20.12
CA GLY A 265 -4.26 5.04 -20.22
C GLY A 265 -5.45 4.07 -20.28
N LEU A 266 -5.24 2.75 -20.23
CA LEU A 266 -6.31 1.78 -20.13
C LEU A 266 -6.64 1.54 -18.65
N PRO A 267 -7.90 1.76 -18.20
CA PRO A 267 -8.27 1.58 -16.81
C PRO A 267 -8.18 0.10 -16.42
N ILE A 268 -7.61 -0.14 -15.24
CA ILE A 268 -7.47 -1.46 -14.66
C ILE A 268 -8.62 -1.71 -13.67
N PRO A 269 -9.36 -2.82 -13.81
CA PRO A 269 -10.44 -3.18 -12.89
C PRO A 269 -9.93 -3.25 -11.45
N SER A 270 -10.73 -2.76 -10.49
CA SER A 270 -10.35 -2.69 -9.08
C SER A 270 -9.82 -4.04 -8.56
N PHE A 271 -10.55 -5.13 -8.79
CA PHE A 271 -10.17 -6.48 -8.32
C PHE A 271 -8.80 -7.00 -8.79
N SER A 272 -8.24 -6.38 -9.83
CA SER A 272 -6.94 -6.75 -10.40
C SER A 272 -5.77 -5.93 -9.88
N ARG A 273 -6.06 -4.90 -9.07
CA ARG A 273 -5.10 -4.02 -8.43
C ARG A 273 -4.50 -4.68 -7.18
N ILE A 274 -3.31 -4.25 -6.83
CA ILE A 274 -2.53 -4.70 -5.68
C ILE A 274 -2.36 -3.55 -4.69
N ALA A 275 -1.96 -3.90 -3.47
CA ALA A 275 -1.66 -2.96 -2.40
C ALA A 275 -0.14 -2.80 -2.29
N ILE A 276 0.37 -1.63 -2.64
CA ILE A 276 1.80 -1.26 -2.47
C ILE A 276 1.97 0.03 -1.65
N ASP A 277 0.89 0.80 -1.50
CA ASP A 277 0.80 1.98 -0.65
C ASP A 277 0.39 1.59 0.78
N HIS A 278 1.37 1.54 1.67
CA HIS A 278 1.22 0.95 2.99
C HIS A 278 1.27 1.97 4.12
N LEU A 279 0.50 1.65 5.15
CA LEU A 279 0.54 2.31 6.44
C LEU A 279 0.61 1.22 7.52
N TRP A 280 1.63 1.29 8.37
CA TRP A 280 1.79 0.47 9.55
C TRP A 280 1.80 1.35 10.79
N ILE A 281 1.09 0.93 11.83
CA ILE A 281 1.07 1.61 13.12
C ILE A 281 1.39 0.64 14.26
N ARG A 282 2.28 1.06 15.15
CA ARG A 282 2.59 0.37 16.41
C ARG A 282 2.38 1.33 17.57
N ASN A 283 1.86 0.82 18.68
CA ASN A 283 1.61 1.57 19.91
C ASN A 283 2.20 0.76 21.08
N THR A 284 3.05 1.37 21.89
CA THR A 284 3.61 0.71 23.09
C THR A 284 2.94 1.15 24.39
N GLU A 285 2.10 2.19 24.36
CA GLU A 285 1.41 2.74 25.53
C GLU A 285 -0.11 2.93 25.27
N SER A 286 -0.87 3.18 26.33
CA SER A 286 -2.30 3.50 26.27
C SER A 286 -2.55 4.98 26.59
N PRO A 287 -3.50 5.66 25.93
CA PRO A 287 -4.43 5.13 24.92
C PRO A 287 -3.78 4.95 23.53
N SER A 288 -3.96 3.76 22.95
CA SER A 288 -3.40 3.37 21.64
C SER A 288 -4.27 3.86 20.49
N LEU A 289 -3.63 4.34 19.42
CA LEU A 289 -4.28 4.56 18.14
C LEU A 289 -4.53 3.22 17.42
N PHE A 290 -5.61 3.11 16.68
CA PHE A 290 -5.83 1.97 15.79
C PHE A 290 -6.45 2.43 14.48
N ILE A 291 -6.21 1.66 13.42
CA ILE A 291 -6.85 1.89 12.11
C ILE A 291 -8.33 1.51 12.24
N CYS A 292 -9.20 2.51 12.35
CA CYS A 292 -10.64 2.31 12.43
C CYS A 292 -11.29 2.25 11.04
N LYS A 293 -10.72 2.95 10.06
CA LYS A 293 -11.15 2.93 8.65
C LYS A 293 -9.98 3.22 7.71
N ARG A 294 -9.97 2.61 6.53
CA ARG A 294 -9.17 3.04 5.37
C ARG A 294 -10.04 2.97 4.13
N GLU A 295 -9.81 3.87 3.18
CA GLU A 295 -10.55 3.86 1.91
C GLU A 295 -9.70 4.42 0.77
N VAL A 296 -9.87 3.79 -0.40
CA VAL A 296 -9.26 4.21 -1.66
C VAL A 296 -10.10 5.34 -2.25
N LEU A 297 -9.44 6.45 -2.59
CA LEU A 297 -10.03 7.61 -3.25
C LEU A 297 -9.81 7.50 -4.76
N SER A 298 -10.81 6.99 -5.49
CA SER A 298 -10.72 6.75 -6.92
C SER A 298 -11.08 7.96 -7.79
N GLN A 299 -11.44 9.09 -7.20
CA GLN A 299 -11.93 10.26 -7.95
C GLN A 299 -10.82 11.10 -8.62
N PHE A 300 -9.57 10.96 -8.18
CA PHE A 300 -8.47 11.75 -8.75
C PHE A 300 -7.97 11.12 -10.05
N SER A 301 -7.62 11.92 -11.03
CA SER A 301 -6.99 11.47 -12.28
C SER A 301 -5.52 11.89 -12.32
N GLY A 302 -4.79 11.38 -13.33
CA GLY A 302 -3.42 11.80 -13.63
C GLY A 302 -2.31 11.05 -12.89
N SER A 303 -2.64 10.18 -11.92
CA SER A 303 -1.73 9.19 -11.34
C SER A 303 -2.22 7.77 -11.65
N ASP A 304 -1.27 6.85 -11.83
CA ASP A 304 -1.53 5.42 -11.90
C ASP A 304 -1.74 4.79 -10.51
N HIS A 305 -1.58 5.57 -9.43
CA HIS A 305 -2.00 5.21 -8.08
C HIS A 305 -3.35 5.83 -7.71
N SER A 306 -4.05 5.19 -6.80
CA SER A 306 -5.15 5.82 -6.06
C SER A 306 -4.63 6.40 -4.74
N ALA A 307 -5.08 7.59 -4.37
CA ALA A 307 -4.87 8.09 -3.03
C ALA A 307 -5.58 7.19 -2.01
N VAL A 308 -5.01 7.03 -0.82
CA VAL A 308 -5.56 6.25 0.27
C VAL A 308 -5.71 7.15 1.49
N VAL A 309 -6.91 7.23 2.05
CA VAL A 309 -7.16 7.90 3.32
C VAL A 309 -7.26 6.87 4.44
N THR A 310 -6.63 7.17 5.57
CA THR A 310 -6.61 6.34 6.77
C THR A 310 -7.11 7.16 7.95
N TYR A 311 -8.01 6.55 8.72
CA TYR A 311 -8.57 7.11 9.94
C TYR A 311 -8.03 6.34 11.14
N LEU A 312 -7.36 7.05 12.03
CA LEU A 312 -6.84 6.52 13.28
C LEU A 312 -7.66 7.07 14.44
N SER A 313 -8.24 6.20 15.26
CA SER A 313 -9.00 6.60 16.45
C SER A 313 -8.35 6.02 17.69
N GLU A 314 -8.57 6.64 18.85
CA GLU A 314 -8.15 6.09 20.14
C GLU A 314 -9.06 4.92 20.54
N ARG A 315 -8.48 3.83 21.03
CA ARG A 315 -9.29 2.75 21.62
C ARG A 315 -9.95 3.26 22.91
N GLN A 316 -11.25 3.53 22.86
CA GLN A 316 -12.04 3.74 24.07
C GLN A 316 -12.16 2.40 24.81
N TYR A 317 -11.43 2.24 25.92
CA TYR A 317 -11.74 1.16 26.85
C TYR A 317 -13.10 1.48 27.47
N LYS A 318 -14.09 0.58 27.28
CA LYS A 318 -15.29 0.59 28.12
C LYS A 318 -14.81 0.49 29.56
N THR A 319 -14.87 1.57 30.31
CA THR A 319 -14.87 1.49 31.77
C THR A 319 -16.07 0.62 32.12
N SER A 320 -15.81 -0.62 32.53
CA SER A 320 -16.83 -1.44 33.17
C SER A 320 -17.23 -0.68 34.43
N ASN A 321 -18.39 -0.02 34.40
CA ASN A 321 -19.03 0.43 35.62
C ASN A 321 -19.26 -0.81 36.48
N LYS A 322 -18.47 -0.94 37.55
CA LYS A 322 -18.85 -1.72 38.72
C LYS A 322 -19.91 -0.95 39.49
#